data_AF-A0A4Y7QGV5-F1
#
_entry.id   AF-A0A4Y7QGV5-F1
#
_cell.length_a   1.000
_cell.length_b   1.000
_cell.length_c   1.000
_cell.angle_alpha   90.00
_cell.angle_beta   90.00
_cell.angle_gamma   90.00
#
_symmetry.space_group_name_H-M   'P 1'
#
loop_
_entity.id
_entity.type
_entity.pdbx_description
1 polymer ?
#
loop_
_entity_poly.entity_id
_entity_poly.type
_entity_poly.pdbx_seq_one_letter_code
_entity_poly.pdbx_strand_id
1 'polypeptide(L)'
;MRKISPELTDIVIDYLHDHRPALCSCGLVCRSWLASSRFHLFSTLKLDFYYDFREGFPTIGSPDSTIPPYVRHLKLDVHYIWEERLVYGLSMLPAFGALKSISISLVP
;
A
#
# COMPACT_ATOMS: atom_id res chain seq x y z
N MET A 1 -19.97 -26.30 -6.87
CA MET A 1 -18.92 -25.77 -5.97
C MET A 1 -19.58 -25.27 -4.70
N ARG A 2 -19.20 -25.79 -3.52
CA ARG A 2 -19.66 -25.23 -2.24
C ARG A 2 -19.00 -23.86 -2.06
N LYS A 3 -19.82 -22.83 -1.84
CA LYS A 3 -19.35 -21.46 -1.65
C LYS A 3 -18.93 -21.32 -0.18
N ILE A 4 -17.64 -21.13 0.05
CA ILE A 4 -17.13 -20.74 1.37
C ILE A 4 -17.66 -19.32 1.64
N SER A 5 -18.07 -19.04 2.89
CA SER A 5 -18.55 -17.72 3.25
C SER A 5 -17.40 -16.70 3.15
N PRO A 6 -17.66 -15.46 2.70
CA PRO A 6 -16.64 -14.42 2.64
C PRO A 6 -15.91 -14.21 3.98
N GLU A 7 -16.64 -14.29 5.10
CA GLU A 7 -16.10 -14.09 6.45
C GLU A 7 -15.04 -15.13 6.80
N LEU A 8 -15.26 -16.40 6.41
CA LEU A 8 -14.28 -17.47 6.66
C LEU A 8 -13.02 -17.27 5.80
N THR A 9 -13.21 -16.78 4.58
CA THR A 9 -12.08 -16.43 3.70
C THR A 9 -11.26 -15.29 4.29
N ASP A 10 -11.92 -14.26 4.79
CA ASP A 10 -11.26 -13.10 5.39
C ASP A 10 -10.45 -13.51 6.61
N ILE A 11 -10.98 -14.37 7.47
CA ILE A 11 -10.24 -14.94 8.61
C ILE A 11 -8.97 -15.67 8.13
N VAL A 12 -9.06 -16.50 7.09
CA VAL A 12 -7.89 -17.22 6.55
C VAL A 12 -6.83 -16.24 6.02
N ILE A 13 -7.25 -15.20 5.29
CA ILE A 13 -6.34 -14.19 4.75
C ILE A 13 -5.74 -13.34 5.89
N ASP A 14 -6.52 -13.04 6.93
CA ASP A 14 -6.06 -12.32 8.12
C ASP A 14 -4.94 -13.07 8.85
N TYR A 15 -4.98 -14.41 8.91
CA TYR A 15 -3.87 -15.20 9.45
C TYR A 15 -2.58 -15.11 8.62
N LEU A 16 -2.64 -14.62 7.37
CA LEU A 16 -1.49 -14.48 6.48
C LEU A 16 -0.90 -13.06 6.45
N HIS A 17 -1.33 -12.15 7.34
CA HIS A 17 -0.96 -10.73 7.34
C HIS A 17 0.56 -10.44 7.21
N ASP A 18 1.42 -11.29 7.78
CA ASP A 18 2.88 -11.13 7.70
C ASP A 18 3.52 -11.89 6.53
N HIS A 19 2.79 -12.76 5.83
CA HIS A 19 3.32 -13.64 4.79
C HIS A 19 3.02 -13.11 3.38
N ARG A 20 3.77 -12.08 2.97
CA ARG A 20 3.59 -11.37 1.69
C ARG A 20 3.47 -12.30 0.45
N PRO A 21 4.31 -13.34 0.25
CA PRO A 21 4.16 -14.23 -0.91
C PRO A 21 2.83 -14.99 -0.93
N ALA A 22 2.30 -15.34 0.24
CA ALA A 22 1.01 -16.02 0.34
C ALA A 22 -0.13 -15.04 0.06
N LEU A 23 -0.07 -13.81 0.59
CA LEU A 23 -1.03 -12.76 0.27
C LEU A 23 -1.06 -12.42 -1.22
N CYS A 24 0.10 -12.38 -1.89
CA CYS A 24 0.15 -12.23 -3.35
C CYS A 24 -0.58 -13.38 -4.06
N SER A 25 -0.34 -14.62 -3.63
CA SER A 25 -1.03 -15.80 -4.17
C SER A 25 -2.54 -15.73 -3.92
N CYS A 26 -2.98 -15.35 -2.73
CA CYS A 26 -4.38 -15.16 -2.36
C CYS A 26 -5.07 -14.11 -3.25
N GLY A 27 -4.39 -13.01 -3.57
CA GLY A 27 -4.91 -11.97 -4.44
C GLY A 27 -5.21 -12.45 -5.87
N LEU A 28 -4.57 -13.52 -6.32
CA LEU A 28 -4.76 -14.09 -7.66
C LEU A 28 -5.88 -15.15 -7.72
N VAL A 29 -6.42 -15.58 -6.58
CA VAL A 29 -7.45 -16.64 -6.51
C VAL A 29 -8.78 -16.15 -7.09
N CYS A 30 -9.31 -15.03 -6.60
CA CYS A 30 -10.55 -14.43 -7.10
C CYS A 30 -10.75 -12.99 -6.59
N ARG A 31 -11.75 -12.29 -7.12
CA ARG A 31 -12.06 -10.89 -6.75
C ARG A 31 -12.40 -10.70 -5.27
N SER A 32 -13.04 -11.67 -4.61
CA SER A 32 -13.39 -11.54 -3.19
C SER A 32 -12.16 -11.67 -2.28
N TRP A 33 -11.18 -12.50 -2.65
CA TRP A 33 -9.91 -12.63 -1.91
C TRP A 33 -8.98 -11.44 -2.14
N LEU A 34 -9.10 -10.79 -3.31
CA LEU A 34 -8.26 -9.67 -3.69
C LEU A 34 -8.38 -8.50 -2.71
N ALA A 35 -9.59 -8.12 -2.28
CA ALA A 35 -9.76 -6.97 -1.39
C ALA A 35 -9.03 -7.16 -0.05
N SER A 36 -9.22 -8.29 0.61
CA SER A 36 -8.60 -8.62 1.90
C SER A 36 -7.09 -8.83 1.76
N SER A 37 -6.63 -9.46 0.66
CA SER A 37 -5.21 -9.61 0.39
C SER A 37 -4.51 -8.26 0.17
N ARG A 38 -5.13 -7.38 -0.64
CA ARG A 38 -4.60 -6.02 -0.91
C ARG A 38 -4.60 -5.16 0.33
N PHE A 39 -5.59 -5.32 1.21
CA PHE A 39 -5.62 -4.65 2.50
C PHE A 39 -4.34 -4.97 3.30
N HIS A 40 -3.98 -6.24 3.48
CA HIS A 40 -2.75 -6.60 4.19
C HIS A 40 -1.47 -6.22 3.43
N LEU A 41 -1.45 -6.36 2.11
CA LEU A 41 -0.27 -6.04 1.29
C LEU A 41 0.09 -4.54 1.27
N PHE A 42 -0.93 -3.68 1.26
CA PHE A 42 -0.80 -2.26 0.98
C PHE A 42 -1.29 -1.32 2.10
N SER A 43 -1.77 -1.85 3.24
CA SER A 43 -2.17 -1.03 4.41
C SER A 43 -1.04 -0.13 4.88
N THR A 44 0.20 -0.61 4.86
CA THR A 44 1.39 0.20 5.09
C THR A 44 2.23 0.28 3.83
N LEU A 45 2.38 1.48 3.31
CA LEU A 45 3.26 1.77 2.18
C LEU A 45 4.53 2.44 2.71
N LYS A 46 5.67 1.82 2.47
CA LYS A 46 6.98 2.39 2.75
C LYS A 46 7.62 2.81 1.44
N LEU A 47 8.05 4.06 1.36
CA LEU A 47 8.68 4.62 0.18
C LEU A 47 9.98 5.30 0.56
N ASP A 48 10.97 5.11 -0.30
CA ASP A 48 12.23 5.79 -0.25
C ASP A 48 12.22 6.98 -1.22
N PHE A 49 12.40 8.20 -0.71
CA PHE A 49 12.38 9.40 -1.55
C PHE A 49 13.53 9.45 -2.56
N TYR A 50 14.61 8.70 -2.34
CA TYR A 50 15.71 8.62 -3.27
C TYR A 50 15.36 7.69 -4.44
N TYR A 51 14.92 6.46 -4.15
CA TYR A 51 14.69 5.41 -5.15
C TYR A 51 13.29 5.42 -5.78
N ASP A 52 12.23 5.61 -4.98
CA ASP A 52 10.85 5.37 -5.45
C ASP A 52 10.20 6.60 -6.08
N PHE A 53 10.75 7.78 -5.81
CA PHE A 53 10.05 9.03 -6.09
C PHE A 53 9.89 9.37 -7.58
N ARG A 54 10.81 8.89 -8.44
CA ARG A 54 10.76 9.25 -9.86
C ARG A 54 9.62 8.56 -10.61
N GLU A 55 9.40 7.29 -10.32
CA GLU A 55 8.45 6.45 -11.06
C GLU A 55 7.47 5.73 -10.13
N GLY A 56 7.97 5.15 -9.04
CA GLY A 56 7.17 4.35 -8.12
C GLY A 56 6.06 5.15 -7.45
N PHE A 57 6.40 6.29 -6.86
CA PHE A 57 5.42 7.09 -6.13
C PHE A 57 4.34 7.70 -7.03
N PRO A 58 4.65 8.30 -8.19
CA PRO A 58 3.64 8.74 -9.15
C PRO A 58 2.76 7.60 -9.68
N THR A 59 3.36 6.43 -9.97
CA THR A 59 2.60 5.27 -10.46
C THR A 59 1.62 4.76 -9.40
N ILE A 60 2.03 4.71 -8.13
CA ILE A 60 1.18 4.26 -7.04
C ILE A 60 0.06 5.26 -6.77
N GLY A 61 0.35 6.57 -6.80
CA GLY A 61 -0.59 7.65 -6.56
C GLY A 61 -1.46 8.04 -7.77
N SER A 62 -1.24 7.42 -8.93
CA SER A 62 -2.03 7.69 -10.14
C SER A 62 -3.52 7.37 -9.94
N PRO A 63 -4.45 8.14 -10.54
CA PRO A 63 -5.88 7.81 -10.55
C PRO A 63 -6.21 6.41 -11.06
N ASP A 64 -5.36 5.85 -11.94
CA ASP A 64 -5.53 4.51 -12.51
C ASP A 64 -5.02 3.39 -11.59
N SER A 65 -4.36 3.75 -10.50
CA SER A 65 -3.83 2.80 -9.54
C SER A 65 -4.94 2.25 -8.66
N THR A 66 -4.92 0.93 -8.47
CA THR A 66 -5.83 0.25 -7.55
C THR A 66 -5.31 0.21 -6.11
N ILE A 67 -4.11 0.75 -5.85
CA ILE A 67 -3.41 0.70 -4.55
C ILE A 67 -3.93 1.76 -3.57
N PRO A 68 -4.13 3.04 -3.95
CA PRO A 68 -4.41 4.11 -3.00
C PRO A 68 -5.57 3.88 -2.02
N PRO A 69 -6.69 3.23 -2.40
CA PRO A 69 -7.78 2.95 -1.46
C PRO A 69 -7.39 2.06 -0.27
N TYR A 70 -6.30 1.31 -0.39
CA TYR A 70 -5.83 0.39 0.65
C TYR A 70 -4.75 1.00 1.55
N VAL A 71 -4.14 2.12 1.17
CA VAL A 71 -3.02 2.73 1.92
C VAL A 71 -3.55 3.49 3.13
N ARG A 72 -3.21 3.01 4.33
CA ARG A 72 -3.59 3.63 5.62
C ARG A 72 -2.42 4.28 6.32
N HIS A 73 -1.21 3.77 6.11
CA HIS A 73 -0.01 4.25 6.77
C HIS A 73 1.06 4.49 5.72
N LEU A 74 1.48 5.74 5.58
CA LEU A 74 2.57 6.14 4.67
C LEU A 74 3.84 6.36 5.49
N LYS A 75 4.89 5.59 5.19
CA LYS A 75 6.22 5.73 5.77
C LYS A 75 7.17 6.23 4.70
N LEU A 76 7.78 7.37 4.96
CA LEU A 76 8.64 8.04 4.01
C LEU A 76 10.06 8.10 4.55
N ASP A 77 10.99 7.45 3.86
CA ASP A 77 12.40 7.46 4.19
C ASP A 77 13.10 8.55 3.36
N VAL A 78 13.84 9.44 4.03
CA VAL A 78 14.52 10.58 3.43
C VAL A 78 16.02 10.49 3.73
N HIS A 79 16.87 10.45 2.70
CA HIS A 79 18.32 10.37 2.86
C HIS A 79 18.99 11.76 3.04
N TYR A 80 18.55 12.75 2.27
CA TYR A 80 18.96 14.16 2.36
C TYR A 80 17.74 14.97 1.92
N ILE A 81 17.26 15.92 2.71
CA ILE A 81 16.03 16.66 2.39
C ILE A 81 16.30 17.55 1.17
N TRP A 82 15.71 17.18 0.03
CA TRP A 82 15.53 18.09 -1.10
C TRP A 82 14.08 18.51 -1.04
N GLU A 83 13.83 19.74 -0.60
CA GLU A 83 12.50 20.27 -0.27
C GLU A 83 11.49 20.09 -1.42
N GLU A 84 11.93 20.25 -2.66
CA GLU A 84 11.07 20.10 -3.85
C GLU A 84 10.47 18.69 -4.01
N ARG A 85 11.22 17.64 -3.66
CA ARG A 85 10.71 16.26 -3.73
C ARG A 85 9.68 16.00 -2.64
N LEU A 86 9.88 16.57 -1.45
CA LEU A 86 8.87 16.49 -0.40
C LEU A 86 7.59 17.19 -0.85
N VAL A 87 7.68 18.42 -1.39
CA VAL A 87 6.50 19.19 -1.84
C VAL A 87 5.72 18.46 -2.93
N TYR A 88 6.38 17.97 -3.98
CA TYR A 88 5.70 17.20 -5.02
C TYR A 88 5.10 15.91 -4.46
N GLY A 89 5.79 15.22 -3.56
CA GLY A 89 5.25 14.02 -2.94
C GLY A 89 4.01 14.29 -2.09
N LEU A 90 4.03 15.38 -1.32
CA LEU A 90 2.90 15.84 -0.52
C LEU A 90 1.70 16.23 -1.40
N SER A 91 1.94 16.73 -2.61
CA SER A 91 0.86 17.06 -3.55
C SER A 91 0.05 15.85 -4.03
N MET A 92 0.62 14.64 -3.94
CA MET A 92 -0.06 13.39 -4.30
C MET A 92 -0.84 12.76 -3.13
N LEU A 93 -0.76 13.32 -1.92
CA LEU A 93 -1.49 12.82 -0.76
C LEU A 93 -3.01 12.68 -0.96
N PRO A 94 -3.71 13.55 -1.73
CA PRO A 94 -5.13 13.40 -2.00
C PRO A 94 -5.50 12.08 -2.70
N ALA A 95 -4.56 11.42 -3.40
CA ALA A 95 -4.80 10.11 -3.99
C ALA A 95 -5.06 9.03 -2.93
N PHE A 96 -4.46 9.17 -1.74
CA PHE A 96 -4.55 8.21 -0.64
C PHE A 96 -5.74 8.53 0.28
N GLY A 97 -6.96 8.42 -0.24
CA GLY A 97 -8.19 8.78 0.51
C GLY A 97 -8.45 7.97 1.79
N ALA A 98 -7.75 6.86 2.02
CA ALA A 98 -7.86 6.03 3.23
C ALA A 98 -6.74 6.27 4.26
N LEU A 99 -5.88 7.27 4.02
CA LEU A 99 -4.69 7.54 4.83
C LEU A 99 -5.05 7.96 6.25
N LYS A 100 -4.45 7.29 7.23
CA LYS A 100 -4.64 7.51 8.68
C LYS A 100 -3.42 8.10 9.36
N SER A 101 -2.22 7.83 8.84
CA SER A 101 -0.97 8.36 9.41
C SER A 101 0.10 8.52 8.35
N ILE A 102 0.94 9.54 8.53
CA ILE A 102 2.18 9.76 7.78
C ILE A 102 3.32 9.80 8.78
N SER A 103 4.42 9.14 8.47
CA SER A 103 5.66 9.19 9.25
C SER A 103 6.84 9.42 8.31
N ILE A 104 7.76 10.28 8.74
CA ILE A 104 8.97 10.62 8.00
C ILE A 104 10.15 10.15 8.83
N SER A 105 11.04 9.37 8.24
CA SER A 105 12.26 8.87 8.86
C SER A 105 13.47 9.42 8.12
N LEU A 106 14.42 10.00 8.85
CA LEU A 106 15.72 10.34 8.28
C LEU A 106 16.57 9.07 8.26
N VAL A 107 16.99 8.66 7.07
CA VAL A 107 17.86 7.49 6.89
C VAL A 107 19.25 8.02 6.52
N PRO A 108 20.33 7.52 7.15
CA PRO A 108 21.70 7.96 6.83
C PRO A 108 22.12 7.66 5.38
#